data_AF-A0A5C7FZI6-F1
#
_entry.id   AF-A0A5C7FZI6-F1
#
_cell.length_a   1.000
_cell.length_b   1.000
_cell.length_c   1.000
_cell.angle_alpha   90.00
_cell.angle_beta   90.00
_cell.angle_gamma   90.00
#
_symmetry.space_group_name_H-M   'P 1'
#
loop_
_entity.id
_entity.type
_entity.pdbx_description
1 polymer ?
#
loop_
_entity_poly.entity_id
_entity_poly.type
_entity_poly.pdbx_seq_one_letter_code
_entity_poly.pdbx_strand_id
1 'polypeptide(L)'
;MNSHNENSAATGLDLRTRIRIDLFLARRRAGTGAATPLILRLRERGRAAGMNTAEMMANEEGSSHEARATACLAFVATLLSQAGAPSPDALRRMHDAGYGPDGINAAIARARRKAD
;
A
#
# COMPACT_ATOMS: atom_id res chain seq x y z
N MET A 1 -14.26 -6.62 28.69
CA MET A 1 -15.01 -7.24 27.58
C MET A 1 -14.30 -6.91 26.28
N ASN A 2 -13.80 -7.94 25.61
CA ASN A 2 -13.08 -7.86 24.34
C ASN A 2 -14.03 -7.38 23.23
N SER A 3 -13.69 -6.27 22.57
CA SER A 3 -14.16 -5.96 21.22
C SER A 3 -12.95 -5.91 20.32
N HIS A 4 -12.33 -7.07 20.13
CA HIS A 4 -11.43 -7.30 19.01
C HIS A 4 -12.25 -8.02 17.93
N ASN A 5 -12.13 -7.49 16.71
CA ASN A 5 -12.11 -8.31 15.50
C ASN A 5 -13.46 -8.66 14.83
N GLU A 6 -14.24 -7.65 14.40
CA GLU A 6 -15.25 -7.83 13.32
C GLU A 6 -15.32 -6.61 12.38
N ASN A 7 -14.22 -6.34 11.67
CA ASN A 7 -14.33 -5.63 10.38
C ASN A 7 -13.44 -6.27 9.30
N SER A 8 -13.24 -7.59 9.44
CA SER A 8 -12.67 -8.47 8.44
C SER A 8 -13.74 -8.82 7.41
N ALA A 9 -14.01 -7.90 6.46
CA ALA A 9 -14.60 -8.16 5.13
C ALA A 9 -15.15 -6.89 4.43
N ALA A 10 -14.66 -5.68 4.75
CA ALA A 10 -14.93 -4.53 3.88
C ALA A 10 -14.08 -4.67 2.60
N THR A 11 -14.71 -5.22 1.56
CA THR A 11 -14.37 -5.35 0.13
C THR A 11 -13.42 -4.28 -0.44
N GLY A 12 -12.17 -4.28 -0.01
CA GLY A 12 -11.17 -3.32 -0.46
C GLY A 12 -9.87 -3.36 0.35
N LEU A 13 -9.06 -2.30 0.18
CA LEU A 13 -7.84 -2.10 0.97
C LEU A 13 -8.17 -1.40 2.29
N ASP A 14 -7.68 -1.94 3.41
CA ASP A 14 -7.78 -1.28 4.71
C ASP A 14 -7.05 0.09 4.71
N LEU A 15 -7.30 0.90 5.75
CA LEU A 15 -6.72 2.24 5.84
C LEU A 15 -5.18 2.21 5.86
N ARG A 16 -4.56 1.30 6.61
CA ARG A 16 -3.10 1.21 6.70
C ARG A 16 -2.54 0.83 5.34
N THR A 17 -3.06 -0.20 4.70
CA THR A 17 -2.62 -0.61 3.35
C THR A 17 -2.75 0.51 2.33
N ARG A 18 -3.81 1.33 2.38
CA ARG A 18 -3.92 2.52 1.50
C ARG A 18 -2.80 3.53 1.75
N ILE A 19 -2.51 3.84 3.02
CA ILE A 19 -1.43 4.76 3.42
C ILE A 19 -0.07 4.23 2.98
N ARG A 20 0.18 2.92 3.14
CA ARG A 20 1.42 2.27 2.69
C ARG A 20 1.67 2.48 1.20
N ILE A 21 0.66 2.23 0.38
CA ILE A 21 0.76 2.44 -1.08
C ILE A 21 0.99 3.93 -1.38
N ASP A 22 0.29 4.84 -0.71
CA ASP A 22 0.47 6.28 -0.97
C ASP A 22 1.87 6.76 -0.58
N LEU A 23 2.40 6.31 0.54
CA LEU A 23 3.77 6.62 0.98
C LEU A 23 4.79 6.16 -0.06
N PHE A 24 4.66 4.91 -0.51
CA PHE A 24 5.50 4.36 -1.57
C PHE A 24 5.43 5.18 -2.86
N LEU A 25 4.23 5.49 -3.33
CA LEU A 25 4.01 6.27 -4.55
C LEU A 25 4.55 7.70 -4.42
N ALA A 26 4.31 8.35 -3.28
CA ALA A 26 4.79 9.70 -3.02
C ALA A 26 6.32 9.74 -2.97
N ARG A 27 6.96 8.77 -2.32
CA ARG A 27 8.42 8.64 -2.27
C ARG A 27 9.02 8.40 -3.65
N ARG A 28 8.47 7.46 -4.43
CA ARG A 28 8.93 7.18 -5.80
C ARG A 28 8.85 8.40 -6.71
N ARG A 29 7.83 9.24 -6.56
CA ARG A 29 7.69 10.51 -7.30
C ARG A 29 8.67 11.59 -6.84
N ALA A 30 8.91 11.69 -5.53
CA ALA A 30 9.80 12.68 -4.94
C ALA A 30 11.30 12.40 -5.19
N GLY A 31 11.66 11.15 -5.47
CA GLY A 31 13.05 10.71 -5.53
C GLY A 31 13.67 10.52 -4.14
N THR A 32 14.98 10.28 -4.09
CA THR A 32 15.71 10.03 -2.84
C THR A 32 15.93 11.30 -2.04
N GLY A 33 15.78 11.24 -0.72
CA GLY A 33 16.20 12.28 0.22
C GLY A 33 15.19 13.40 0.54
N ALA A 34 14.16 13.63 -0.29
CA ALA A 34 13.18 14.69 -0.04
C ALA A 34 11.93 14.19 0.70
N ALA A 35 11.58 14.84 1.81
CA ALA A 35 10.24 14.73 2.41
C ALA A 35 9.36 15.84 1.84
N THR A 36 8.43 15.49 0.94
CA THR A 36 7.47 16.44 0.38
C THR A 36 6.35 16.73 1.37
N PRO A 37 5.61 17.86 1.24
CA PRO A 37 4.43 18.12 2.05
C PRO A 37 3.41 16.96 2.04
N LEU A 38 3.28 16.26 0.91
CA LEU A 38 2.45 15.07 0.78
C LEU A 38 2.95 13.92 1.67
N ILE A 39 4.26 13.61 1.65
CA ILE A 39 4.85 12.57 2.50
C ILE A 39 4.64 12.91 3.98
N LEU A 40 4.81 14.18 4.37
CA LEU A 40 4.59 14.61 5.76
C LEU A 40 3.13 14.40 6.21
N ARG A 41 2.16 14.79 5.37
CA ARG A 41 0.72 14.55 5.64
C ARG A 41 0.38 13.06 5.71
N LEU A 42 0.97 12.24 4.84
CA LEU A 42 0.77 10.80 4.85
C LEU A 42 1.37 10.15 6.10
N ARG A 43 2.54 10.61 6.56
CA ARG A 43 3.14 10.17 7.83
C ARG A 43 2.26 10.53 9.02
N GLU A 44 1.69 11.74 9.05
CA GLU A 44 0.74 12.14 10.09
C GLU A 44 -0.50 11.24 10.11
N ARG A 45 -1.08 10.99 8.93
CA ARG A 45 -2.20 10.07 8.79
C ARG A 45 -1.83 8.63 9.20
N GLY A 46 -0.62 8.18 8.88
CA GLY A 46 -0.08 6.89 9.30
C GLY A 46 0.02 6.77 10.81
N ARG A 47 0.56 7.80 11.49
CA ARG A 47 0.59 7.87 12.96
C ARG A 47 -0.81 7.80 13.56
N ALA A 48 -1.77 8.55 13.01
CA ALA A 48 -3.16 8.50 13.45
C ALA A 48 -3.82 7.11 13.23
N ALA A 49 -3.37 6.35 12.24
CA ALA A 49 -3.78 4.96 12.00
C ALA A 49 -3.01 3.93 12.84
N GLY A 50 -2.11 4.37 13.73
CA GLY A 50 -1.29 3.51 14.60
C GLY A 50 -0.09 2.87 13.92
N MET A 51 0.39 3.42 12.80
CA MET A 51 1.65 3.00 12.17
C MET A 51 2.82 3.72 12.86
N ASN A 52 3.88 2.98 13.15
CA ASN A 52 5.09 3.56 13.73
C ASN A 52 6.03 4.12 12.65
N THR A 53 7.03 4.89 13.08
CA THR A 53 7.98 5.55 12.16
C THR A 53 8.75 4.56 11.30
N ALA A 54 9.23 3.46 11.87
CA ALA A 54 10.00 2.45 11.14
C ALA A 54 9.15 1.76 10.07
N GLU A 55 7.90 1.42 10.38
CA GLU A 55 6.94 0.91 9.41
C GLU A 55 6.73 1.90 8.27
N MET A 56 6.44 3.17 8.57
CA MET A 56 6.22 4.18 7.52
C MET A 56 7.45 4.37 6.63
N MET A 57 8.66 4.40 7.20
CA MET A 57 9.91 4.47 6.43
C MET A 57 10.09 3.25 5.53
N ALA A 58 9.87 2.04 6.04
CA ALA A 58 9.92 0.83 5.22
C ALA A 58 8.91 0.90 4.06
N ASN A 59 7.68 1.36 4.31
CA ASN A 59 6.64 1.46 3.27
C ASN A 59 7.00 2.51 2.20
N GLU A 60 7.63 3.62 2.58
CA GLU A 60 8.16 4.61 1.61
C GLU A 60 9.18 3.98 0.66
N GLU A 61 9.98 3.03 1.15
CA GLU A 61 10.96 2.27 0.37
C GLU A 61 10.35 1.07 -0.37
N GLY A 62 9.04 0.85 -0.26
CA GLY A 62 8.33 -0.26 -0.89
C GLY A 62 8.46 -1.60 -0.16
N SER A 63 8.85 -1.57 1.11
CA SER A 63 9.01 -2.75 1.97
C SER A 63 8.03 -2.73 3.16
N SER A 64 7.83 -3.89 3.79
CA SER A 64 7.05 -4.02 5.01
C SER A 64 7.49 -5.22 5.85
N HIS A 65 7.24 -5.18 7.15
CA HIS A 65 7.44 -6.33 8.05
C HIS A 65 6.23 -7.28 8.03
N GLU A 66 5.09 -6.81 7.51
CA GLU A 66 3.85 -7.60 7.38
C GLU A 66 3.83 -8.26 5.99
N ALA A 67 3.80 -9.60 5.95
CA ALA A 67 3.82 -10.36 4.69
C ALA A 67 2.73 -9.92 3.69
N ARG A 68 1.53 -9.66 4.20
CA ARG A 68 0.40 -9.15 3.40
C ARG A 68 0.71 -7.77 2.79
N ALA A 69 1.24 -6.84 3.58
CA ALA A 69 1.62 -5.52 3.09
C ALA A 69 2.80 -5.59 2.09
N THR A 70 3.77 -6.47 2.33
CA THR A 70 4.90 -6.70 1.41
C THR A 70 4.43 -7.20 0.04
N ALA A 71 3.50 -8.16 0.01
CA ALA A 71 2.91 -8.62 -1.24
C ALA A 71 2.19 -7.48 -1.98
N CYS A 72 1.45 -6.62 -1.26
CA CYS A 72 0.77 -5.47 -1.84
C CYS A 72 1.72 -4.43 -2.43
N LEU A 73 2.78 -4.06 -1.70
CA LEU A 73 3.78 -3.11 -2.19
C LEU A 73 4.57 -3.66 -3.38
N ALA A 74 4.95 -4.94 -3.35
CA ALA A 74 5.59 -5.61 -4.48
C ALA A 74 4.67 -5.66 -5.72
N PHE A 75 3.38 -5.91 -5.52
CA PHE A 75 2.38 -5.86 -6.60
C PHE A 75 2.30 -4.46 -7.20
N VAL A 76 2.15 -3.42 -6.38
CA VAL A 76 2.14 -2.02 -6.86
C VAL A 76 3.44 -1.66 -7.58
N ALA A 77 4.60 -2.05 -7.04
CA ALA A 77 5.89 -1.83 -7.69
C ALA A 77 5.96 -2.50 -9.07
N THR A 78 5.41 -3.71 -9.21
CA THR A 78 5.32 -4.45 -10.47
C THR A 78 4.43 -3.70 -11.48
N LEU A 79 3.25 -3.22 -11.06
CA LEU A 79 2.34 -2.45 -11.90
C LEU A 79 2.97 -1.17 -12.45
N LEU A 80 3.87 -0.55 -11.70
CA LEU A 80 4.56 0.68 -12.12
C LEU A 80 5.74 0.40 -13.06
N SER A 81 6.24 -0.83 -13.10
CA SER A 81 7.36 -1.23 -13.96
C SER A 81 6.90 -1.90 -15.26
N GLN A 82 5.61 -2.21 -15.40
CA GLN A 82 5.03 -2.89 -16.55
C GLN A 82 3.92 -2.04 -17.18
N ALA A 83 3.89 -1.96 -18.51
CA ALA A 83 2.74 -1.42 -19.22
C ALA A 83 1.67 -2.50 -19.40
N GLY A 84 0.41 -2.17 -19.15
CA GLY A 84 -0.72 -3.07 -19.42
C GLY A 84 -1.31 -3.76 -18.18
N ALA A 85 -1.82 -4.97 -18.39
CA ALA A 85 -2.50 -5.75 -17.36
C ALA A 85 -1.50 -6.43 -16.40
N PRO A 86 -1.85 -6.60 -15.11
CA PRO A 86 -1.01 -7.35 -14.17
C PRO A 86 -0.84 -8.79 -14.64
N SER A 87 0.35 -9.38 -14.43
CA SER A 87 0.57 -10.79 -14.77
C SER A 87 -0.25 -11.73 -13.88
N PRO A 88 -0.63 -12.93 -14.36
CA PRO A 88 -1.33 -13.93 -13.56
C PRO A 88 -0.60 -14.29 -12.25
N ASP A 89 0.74 -14.35 -12.27
CA ASP A 89 1.54 -14.61 -11.07
C ASP A 89 1.45 -13.46 -10.05
N ALA A 90 1.42 -12.20 -10.51
CA ALA A 90 1.27 -11.06 -9.62
C ALA A 90 -0.11 -11.05 -8.96
N LEU A 91 -1.16 -11.43 -9.69
CA LEU A 91 -2.52 -11.60 -9.16
C LEU A 91 -2.60 -12.75 -8.15
N ARG A 92 -1.98 -13.89 -8.46
CA ARG A 92 -1.93 -15.05 -7.57
C ARG A 92 -1.24 -14.71 -6.25
N ARG A 93 -0.12 -13.99 -6.27
CA ARG A 93 0.58 -13.57 -5.04
C ARG A 93 -0.28 -12.64 -4.16
N MET A 94 -1.08 -11.76 -4.76
CA MET A 94 -2.03 -10.93 -4.02
C MET A 94 -3.13 -11.78 -3.37
N HIS A 95 -3.65 -12.76 -4.10
CA HIS A 95 -4.64 -13.70 -3.58
C HIS A 95 -4.08 -14.55 -2.42
N ASP A 96 -2.87 -15.11 -2.59
CA ASP A 96 -2.16 -15.89 -1.55
C ASP A 96 -1.87 -15.05 -0.29
N ALA A 97 -1.72 -13.73 -0.45
CA ALA A 97 -1.59 -12.77 0.64
C ALA A 97 -2.93 -12.38 1.31
N GLY A 98 -4.05 -12.94 0.86
CA GLY A 98 -5.38 -12.71 1.42
C GLY A 98 -6.12 -11.50 0.83
N TYR A 99 -5.71 -10.98 -0.32
CA TYR A 99 -6.49 -9.96 -1.03
C TYR A 99 -7.48 -10.61 -2.00
N GLY A 100 -8.77 -10.36 -1.78
CA GLY A 100 -9.81 -10.66 -2.75
C GLY A 100 -9.79 -9.71 -3.97
N PRO A 101 -10.66 -9.98 -4.97
CA PRO A 101 -10.72 -9.19 -6.21
C PRO A 101 -10.86 -7.68 -5.98
N ASP A 102 -11.66 -7.24 -5.01
CA ASP A 102 -11.87 -5.82 -4.73
C ASP A 102 -10.61 -5.14 -4.18
N GLY A 103 -9.86 -5.83 -3.31
CA GLY A 103 -8.58 -5.36 -2.80
C GLY A 103 -7.55 -5.21 -3.92
N ILE A 104 -7.50 -6.18 -4.83
CA ILE A 104 -6.64 -6.16 -6.02
C ILE A 104 -7.00 -4.99 -6.94
N ASN A 105 -8.29 -4.83 -7.26
CA ASN A 105 -8.77 -3.74 -8.10
C ASN A 105 -8.49 -2.37 -7.46
N ALA A 106 -8.68 -2.24 -6.16
CA ALA A 106 -8.35 -1.02 -5.42
C ALA A 106 -6.84 -0.71 -5.44
N ALA A 107 -5.96 -1.71 -5.36
CA ALA A 107 -4.52 -1.54 -5.50
C ALA A 107 -4.14 -1.08 -6.91
N ILE A 108 -4.73 -1.68 -7.95
CA ILE A 108 -4.52 -1.28 -9.36
C ILE A 108 -4.97 0.17 -9.57
N ALA A 109 -6.18 0.50 -9.16
CA ALA A 109 -6.73 1.85 -9.29
C ALA A 109 -5.82 2.87 -8.59
N ARG A 110 -5.32 2.54 -7.39
CA ARG A 110 -4.44 3.39 -6.58
C ARG A 110 -3.05 3.58 -7.20
N ALA A 111 -2.45 2.53 -7.76
CA ALA A 111 -1.18 2.62 -8.48
C ALA A 111 -1.27 3.52 -9.73
N ARG A 112 -2.43 3.52 -10.40
CA ARG A 112 -2.65 4.25 -11.66
C ARG A 112 -3.12 5.69 -11.49
N ARG A 113 -3.47 6.14 -10.27
CA ARG A 113 -3.87 7.55 -10.07
C ARG A 113 -2.69 8.48 -10.39
N LYS A 114 -2.96 9.52 -11.19
CA LYS A 114 -2.06 10.68 -11.24
C LYS A 114 -2.13 11.37 -9.88
N ALA A 115 -1.00 11.88 -9.40
CA ALA A 115 -1.00 12.71 -8.20
C ALA A 115 -1.62 14.03 -8.63
N ASP A 116 -2.73 14.38 -8.01
CA ASP A 116 -3.31 15.72 -8.10
C ASP A 116 -2.39 16.73 -7.39
#